data_AF-A0A815H6X4-F1
#
_entry.id   AF-A0A815H6X4-F1
#
_cell.length_a   1.000
_cell.length_b   1.000
_cell.length_c   1.000
_cell.angle_alpha   90.00
_cell.angle_beta   90.00
_cell.angle_gamma   90.00
#
_symmetry.space_group_name_H-M   'P 1'
#
loop_
_entity.id
_entity.type
_entity.pdbx_description
1 polymer ?
#
loop_
_entity_poly.entity_id
_entity_poly.type
_entity_poly.pdbx_seq_one_letter_code
_entity_poly.pdbx_strand_id
1 'polypeptide(L)'
;MSQKESKKKFYRVPRMLGALMGALLIRIWDHLSKISKNSQTTIIITIHYIEEARQADRVGLMRSGRMLAEDEPLSLLIKYNQTSLESVFLHLCVEDQKNVLKSSSHSINQDDLTNSASNTNNENMPSLDVTTGETPHSEIPVLRAKRTAVDSCICPHMHKIYALMVKDLTAIKRNIGFLIFQFYLPLVQISLFCLCIGRDPQHIPMTLYNSEAINGYPTGNLSLQLLSKINPEQIHFTPFYDLNQAIAAVKRGDYWGVTAIRFNFSEGIKNKSINFIEKQIHQH
;
A
#
# COMPACT_ATOMS: atom_id res chain seq x y z
N MET A 1 -5.07 -35.94 -36.69
CA MET A 1 -6.29 -35.65 -35.90
C MET A 1 -5.87 -34.77 -34.73
N SER A 2 -6.12 -33.45 -34.83
CA SER A 2 -5.59 -32.42 -33.94
C SER A 2 -6.29 -32.50 -32.58
N GLN A 3 -5.59 -32.95 -31.53
CA GLN A 3 -6.09 -32.90 -30.16
C GLN A 3 -6.06 -31.45 -29.68
N LYS A 4 -7.25 -30.86 -29.57
CA LYS A 4 -7.46 -29.48 -29.12
C LYS A 4 -7.64 -29.49 -27.59
N GLU A 5 -6.68 -28.89 -26.91
CA GLU A 5 -6.59 -28.81 -25.45
C GLU A 5 -7.73 -27.95 -24.89
N SER A 6 -8.61 -28.55 -24.08
CA SER A 6 -9.75 -27.85 -23.46
C SER A 6 -9.28 -27.01 -22.27
N LYS A 7 -9.35 -25.68 -22.42
CA LYS A 7 -8.94 -24.72 -21.38
C LYS A 7 -10.04 -24.64 -20.31
N LYS A 8 -9.72 -24.92 -19.05
CA LYS A 8 -10.64 -24.73 -17.90
C LYS A 8 -10.48 -23.32 -17.34
N LYS A 9 -11.58 -22.59 -17.12
CA LYS A 9 -11.55 -21.18 -16.67
C LYS A 9 -12.58 -20.97 -15.55
N PHE A 10 -12.15 -20.40 -14.43
CA PHE A 10 -12.95 -20.23 -13.21
C PHE A 10 -13.42 -18.77 -13.09
N TYR A 11 -14.72 -18.56 -12.85
CA TYR A 11 -15.31 -17.21 -12.73
C TYR A 11 -15.98 -17.07 -11.36
N ARG A 12 -15.71 -15.96 -10.65
CA ARG A 12 -16.30 -15.61 -9.35
C ARG A 12 -17.20 -14.39 -9.53
N VAL A 13 -18.50 -14.54 -9.29
CA VAL A 13 -19.49 -13.45 -9.44
C VAL A 13 -19.73 -12.79 -8.07
N PRO A 14 -19.54 -11.47 -7.92
CA PRO A 14 -19.73 -10.77 -6.65
C PRO A 14 -21.21 -10.59 -6.28
N ARG A 15 -21.51 -10.68 -4.98
CA ARG A 15 -22.85 -10.46 -4.37
C ARG A 15 -23.21 -8.97 -4.37
N MET A 16 -24.10 -8.49 -5.26
CA MET A 16 -24.90 -7.28 -5.01
C MET A 16 -26.19 -7.21 -5.85
N LEU A 17 -27.30 -6.91 -5.15
CA LEU A 17 -28.61 -6.35 -5.57
C LEU A 17 -29.50 -7.13 -6.57
N GLY A 18 -30.47 -7.87 -6.02
CA GLY A 18 -31.34 -8.85 -6.70
C GLY A 18 -32.41 -8.36 -7.69
N ALA A 19 -32.49 -7.08 -8.07
CA ALA A 19 -33.50 -6.61 -9.05
C ALA A 19 -32.89 -6.22 -10.41
N LEU A 20 -31.78 -5.48 -10.41
CA LEU A 20 -30.98 -5.21 -11.62
C LEU A 20 -30.18 -6.45 -12.08
N MET A 21 -29.99 -7.43 -11.20
CA MET A 21 -29.21 -8.63 -11.46
C MET A 21 -29.88 -9.60 -12.44
N GLY A 22 -31.21 -9.76 -12.42
CA GLY A 22 -31.88 -10.78 -13.24
C GLY A 22 -31.57 -10.63 -14.73
N ALA A 23 -31.73 -9.43 -15.27
CA ALA A 23 -31.44 -9.14 -16.67
C ALA A 23 -29.95 -9.26 -17.02
N LEU A 24 -29.06 -8.86 -16.12
CA LEU A 24 -27.61 -8.96 -16.32
C LEU A 24 -27.13 -10.41 -16.22
N LEU A 25 -27.68 -11.20 -15.31
CA LEU A 25 -27.34 -12.60 -15.10
C LEU A 25 -27.74 -13.44 -16.31
N ILE A 26 -28.93 -13.21 -16.87
CA ILE A 26 -29.38 -13.86 -18.11
C ILE A 26 -28.39 -13.57 -19.24
N ARG A 27 -27.96 -12.31 -19.41
CA ARG A 27 -26.95 -11.94 -20.42
C ARG A 27 -25.60 -12.61 -20.18
N ILE A 28 -25.20 -12.76 -18.92
CA ILE A 28 -23.96 -13.46 -18.55
C ILE A 28 -24.10 -14.95 -18.90
N TRP A 29 -25.22 -15.61 -18.57
CA TRP A 29 -25.48 -17.00 -18.89
C TRP A 29 -25.47 -17.27 -20.40
N ASP A 30 -26.17 -16.44 -21.18
CA ASP A 30 -26.18 -16.54 -22.65
C ASP A 30 -24.76 -16.46 -23.22
N HIS A 31 -23.96 -15.52 -22.70
CA HIS A 31 -22.58 -15.35 -23.13
C HIS A 31 -21.69 -16.54 -22.73
N LEU A 32 -21.83 -17.05 -21.50
CA LEU A 32 -21.09 -18.22 -21.03
C LEU A 32 -21.48 -19.48 -21.81
N SER A 33 -22.77 -19.69 -22.06
CA SER A 33 -23.27 -20.80 -22.88
C SER A 33 -22.71 -20.72 -24.31
N LYS A 34 -22.68 -19.53 -24.92
CA LYS A 34 -22.09 -19.31 -26.25
C LYS A 34 -20.60 -19.62 -26.28
N ILE A 35 -19.84 -19.21 -25.25
CA ILE A 35 -18.41 -19.55 -25.15
C ILE A 35 -18.21 -21.05 -25.00
N SER A 36 -18.99 -21.71 -24.14
CA SER A 36 -18.86 -23.14 -23.90
C SER A 36 -19.10 -23.94 -25.18
N LYS A 37 -20.17 -23.63 -25.91
CA LYS A 37 -20.53 -24.27 -27.18
C LYS A 37 -19.52 -23.99 -28.31
N ASN A 38 -19.06 -22.74 -28.45
CA ASN A 38 -18.20 -22.35 -29.58
C ASN A 38 -16.72 -22.69 -29.37
N SER A 39 -16.25 -22.70 -28.12
CA SER A 39 -14.81 -22.76 -27.80
C SER A 39 -14.38 -24.07 -27.12
N GLN A 40 -15.23 -25.10 -27.07
CA GLN A 40 -14.97 -26.39 -26.38
C GLN A 40 -14.34 -26.19 -24.99
N THR A 41 -14.88 -25.22 -24.23
CA THR A 41 -14.35 -24.77 -22.95
C THR A 41 -15.31 -25.20 -21.84
N THR A 42 -14.82 -25.95 -20.85
CA THR A 42 -15.61 -26.27 -19.64
C THR A 42 -15.57 -25.08 -18.68
N ILE A 43 -16.76 -24.59 -18.31
CA ILE A 43 -16.94 -23.47 -17.39
C ILE A 43 -17.50 -24.03 -16.08
N ILE A 44 -16.86 -23.71 -14.96
CA ILE A 44 -17.33 -24.07 -13.63
C ILE A 44 -17.64 -22.77 -12.90
N ILE A 45 -18.85 -22.68 -12.34
CA ILE A 45 -19.36 -21.49 -11.67
C ILE A 45 -19.82 -21.89 -10.28
N THR A 46 -19.56 -21.04 -9.30
CA THR A 46 -20.13 -21.15 -7.96
C THR A 46 -21.12 -20.01 -7.79
N ILE A 47 -22.36 -20.35 -7.48
CA ILE A 47 -23.44 -19.38 -7.26
C ILE A 47 -24.07 -19.63 -5.89
N HIS A 48 -24.64 -18.57 -5.32
CA HIS A 48 -25.24 -18.64 -3.99
C HIS A 48 -26.75 -18.92 -4.01
N TYR A 49 -27.43 -18.62 -5.12
CA TYR A 49 -28.85 -18.88 -5.28
C TYR A 49 -29.00 -20.19 -6.03
N ILE A 50 -29.49 -21.23 -5.35
CA ILE A 50 -29.42 -22.61 -5.85
C ILE A 50 -30.33 -22.78 -7.07
N GLU A 51 -31.50 -22.14 -7.07
CA GLU A 51 -32.42 -22.18 -8.22
C GLU A 51 -31.83 -21.59 -9.51
N GLU A 52 -30.88 -20.65 -9.43
CA GLU A 52 -30.18 -20.13 -10.63
C GLU A 52 -29.34 -21.22 -11.31
N ALA A 53 -28.94 -22.28 -10.58
CA ALA A 53 -28.11 -23.36 -11.10
C ALA A 53 -28.90 -24.28 -12.04
N ARG A 54 -30.23 -24.17 -12.06
CA ARG A 54 -31.11 -24.95 -12.95
C ARG A 54 -30.81 -24.72 -14.43
N GLN A 55 -30.21 -23.58 -14.79
CA GLN A 55 -29.83 -23.25 -16.16
C GLN A 55 -28.51 -23.92 -16.61
N ALA A 56 -27.79 -24.59 -15.70
CA ALA A 56 -26.53 -25.25 -16.00
C ALA A 56 -26.76 -26.68 -16.55
N ASP A 57 -25.83 -27.15 -17.38
CA ASP A 57 -25.86 -28.52 -17.92
C ASP A 57 -25.70 -29.60 -16.83
N ARG A 58 -24.96 -29.27 -15.76
CA ARG A 58 -24.76 -30.11 -14.56
C ARG A 58 -24.66 -29.26 -13.31
N VAL A 59 -25.19 -29.77 -12.20
CA VAL A 59 -25.16 -29.12 -10.89
C VAL A 59 -24.46 -30.03 -9.89
N GLY A 60 -23.44 -29.48 -9.22
CA GLY A 60 -22.79 -30.10 -8.08
C GLY A 60 -23.20 -29.42 -6.78
N LEU A 61 -23.79 -30.18 -5.85
CA LEU A 61 -24.14 -29.74 -4.50
C LEU A 61 -23.08 -30.15 -3.48
N MET A 62 -22.35 -29.20 -2.90
CA MET A 62 -21.25 -29.46 -1.95
C MET A 62 -21.58 -28.99 -0.53
N ARG A 63 -21.04 -29.69 0.48
CA ARG A 63 -21.04 -29.25 1.90
C ARG A 63 -19.79 -29.74 2.61
N SER A 64 -19.19 -28.88 3.44
CA SER A 64 -17.99 -29.22 4.24
C SER A 64 -16.83 -29.81 3.41
N GLY A 65 -16.64 -29.32 2.18
CA GLY A 65 -15.61 -29.81 1.26
C GLY A 65 -15.93 -31.15 0.59
N ARG A 66 -17.11 -31.74 0.83
CA ARG A 66 -17.54 -33.02 0.25
C ARG A 66 -18.64 -32.80 -0.78
N MET A 67 -18.62 -33.61 -1.84
CA MET A 67 -19.67 -33.63 -2.86
C MET A 67 -20.85 -34.42 -2.32
N LEU A 68 -22.04 -33.81 -2.27
CA LEU A 68 -23.28 -34.48 -1.85
C LEU A 68 -23.97 -35.15 -3.04
N ALA A 69 -24.06 -34.44 -4.17
CA ALA A 69 -24.61 -34.96 -5.41
C ALA A 69 -24.08 -34.16 -6.60
N GLU A 70 -23.86 -34.82 -7.74
CA GLU A 70 -23.54 -34.19 -9.02
C GLU A 70 -24.38 -34.85 -10.12
N ASP A 71 -25.28 -34.10 -10.75
CA ASP A 71 -26.06 -34.59 -11.89
C ASP A 71 -26.71 -33.41 -12.67
N GLU A 72 -27.42 -33.70 -13.75
CA GLU A 72 -28.30 -32.74 -14.41
C GLU A 72 -29.39 -32.24 -13.44
N PRO A 73 -29.74 -30.94 -13.43
CA PRO A 73 -30.77 -30.40 -12.54
C PRO A 73 -32.07 -31.20 -12.53
N LEU A 74 -32.55 -31.59 -13.70
CA LEU A 74 -33.82 -32.33 -13.86
C LEU A 74 -33.72 -33.74 -13.25
N SER A 75 -32.59 -34.43 -13.46
CA SER A 75 -32.31 -35.75 -12.90
C SER A 75 -32.31 -35.73 -11.37
N LEU A 76 -31.73 -34.69 -10.76
CA LEU A 76 -31.75 -34.53 -9.29
C LEU A 76 -33.18 -34.32 -8.77
N LEU A 77 -33.97 -33.47 -9.42
CA LEU A 77 -35.35 -33.21 -9.02
C LEU A 77 -36.20 -34.49 -9.06
N ILE A 78 -36.07 -35.29 -10.13
CA ILE A 78 -36.76 -36.57 -10.27
C ILE A 78 -36.27 -37.59 -9.24
N LYS A 79 -34.96 -37.72 -9.07
CA LYS A 79 -34.33 -38.70 -8.16
C LYS A 79 -34.77 -38.52 -6.71
N TYR A 80 -34.91 -37.28 -6.24
CA TYR A 80 -35.31 -36.97 -4.86
C TYR A 80 -36.79 -36.58 -4.73
N ASN A 81 -37.56 -36.66 -5.83
CA ASN A 81 -38.97 -36.31 -5.92
C ASN A 81 -39.30 -34.93 -5.33
N GLN A 82 -38.55 -33.90 -5.74
CA GLN A 82 -38.69 -32.52 -5.27
C GLN A 82 -39.04 -31.56 -6.42
N THR A 83 -39.60 -30.39 -6.08
CA THR A 83 -39.96 -29.33 -7.04
C THR A 83 -38.90 -28.24 -7.20
N SER A 84 -37.95 -28.18 -6.26
CA SER A 84 -36.88 -27.16 -6.21
C SER A 84 -35.53 -27.79 -5.85
N LEU A 85 -34.46 -27.22 -6.41
CA LEU A 85 -33.09 -27.66 -6.13
C LEU A 85 -32.69 -27.35 -4.67
N GLU A 86 -33.24 -26.28 -4.10
CA GLU A 86 -33.12 -25.92 -2.69
C GLU A 86 -33.64 -27.05 -1.80
N SER A 87 -34.79 -27.63 -2.15
CA SER A 87 -35.38 -28.75 -1.40
C SER A 87 -34.54 -30.02 -1.51
N VAL A 88 -33.99 -30.30 -2.71
CA VAL A 88 -33.03 -31.40 -2.90
C VAL A 88 -31.79 -31.19 -2.03
N PHE A 89 -31.25 -29.98 -2.00
CA PHE A 89 -30.08 -29.65 -1.19
C PHE A 89 -30.34 -29.82 0.31
N LEU A 90 -31.50 -29.37 0.79
CA LEU A 90 -31.91 -29.56 2.19
C LEU A 90 -32.06 -31.05 2.53
N HIS A 91 -32.67 -31.84 1.65
CA HIS A 91 -32.81 -33.28 1.83
C HIS A 91 -31.45 -33.97 2.00
N LEU A 92 -30.53 -33.69 1.07
CA LEU A 92 -29.14 -34.19 1.12
C LEU A 92 -28.40 -33.76 2.38
N CYS A 93 -28.61 -32.53 2.83
CA CYS A 93 -28.00 -31.99 4.04
C CYS A 93 -28.47 -32.69 5.33
N VAL A 94 -29.72 -33.14 5.37
CA VAL A 94 -30.27 -33.90 6.51
C VAL A 94 -29.76 -35.34 6.47
N GLU A 95 -29.69 -35.94 5.27
CA GLU A 95 -29.17 -37.28 5.08
C GLU A 95 -27.67 -37.38 5.45
N ASP A 96 -26.87 -36.41 5.02
CA ASP A 96 -25.44 -36.33 5.35
C ASP A 96 -25.20 -36.25 6.87
N GLN A 97 -26.02 -35.47 7.60
CA GLN A 97 -25.95 -35.41 9.07
C GLN A 97 -26.31 -36.76 9.74
N LYS A 98 -27.35 -37.44 9.26
CA LYS A 98 -27.74 -38.75 9.77
C LYS A 98 -26.66 -39.79 9.54
N ASN A 99 -26.00 -39.75 8.40
CA ASN A 99 -24.91 -40.66 8.07
C ASN A 99 -23.70 -40.42 8.98
N VAL A 100 -23.32 -39.15 9.23
CA VAL A 100 -22.25 -38.82 10.19
C VAL A 100 -22.56 -39.36 11.59
N LEU A 101 -23.80 -39.22 12.07
CA LEU A 101 -24.21 -39.71 13.40
C LEU A 101 -24.20 -41.25 13.51
N LYS A 102 -24.59 -41.96 12.44
CA LYS A 102 -24.54 -43.43 12.39
C LYS A 102 -23.11 -43.97 12.35
N SER A 103 -22.20 -43.28 11.67
CA SER A 103 -20.78 -43.68 11.64
C SER A 103 -20.10 -43.54 13.01
N SER A 104 -20.54 -42.62 13.87
CA SER A 104 -19.99 -42.44 15.21
C SER A 104 -20.59 -43.34 16.30
N SER A 105 -21.67 -44.07 16.02
CA SER A 105 -22.38 -44.92 17.00
C SER A 105 -22.20 -46.43 16.79
N HIS A 106 -21.33 -46.84 15.84
CA HIS A 106 -21.07 -48.25 15.53
C HIS A 106 -19.74 -48.79 16.09
N SER A 107 -19.26 -48.22 17.22
CA SER A 107 -18.00 -48.64 17.87
C SER A 107 -18.14 -48.82 19.38
N ILE A 108 -19.20 -49.46 19.88
CA ILE A 108 -19.22 -50.05 21.24
C ILE A 108 -20.11 -51.30 21.22
N ASN A 109 -19.48 -52.49 21.25
CA ASN A 109 -19.92 -53.71 21.95
C ASN A 109 -19.02 -54.90 21.54
N GLN A 110 -18.00 -55.21 22.35
CA GLN A 110 -17.90 -56.46 23.13
C GLN A 110 -16.51 -56.58 23.80
N ASP A 111 -16.55 -56.59 25.13
CA ASP A 111 -15.45 -56.91 26.04
C ASP A 111 -15.14 -58.42 26.00
N ASP A 112 -13.85 -58.78 26.06
CA ASP A 112 -13.36 -59.76 27.05
C ASP A 112 -11.82 -59.79 27.12
N LEU A 113 -11.32 -59.86 28.36
CA LEU A 113 -9.91 -59.72 28.79
C LEU A 113 -9.06 -60.98 28.56
N THR A 114 -7.75 -60.84 28.30
CA THR A 114 -6.64 -61.22 29.22
C THR A 114 -5.23 -61.16 28.60
N ASN A 115 -4.34 -60.47 29.33
CA ASN A 115 -2.90 -60.69 29.58
C ASN A 115 -1.80 -60.51 28.50
N SER A 116 -1.01 -59.46 28.79
CA SER A 116 0.47 -59.47 28.89
C SER A 116 1.35 -59.35 27.63
N ALA A 117 1.61 -58.08 27.30
CA ALA A 117 2.93 -57.45 27.11
C ALA A 117 4.08 -58.21 26.42
N SER A 118 4.41 -57.78 25.20
CA SER A 118 5.79 -57.41 24.82
C SER A 118 5.82 -56.45 23.62
N ASN A 119 6.46 -55.30 23.84
CA ASN A 119 6.95 -54.25 22.94
C ASN A 119 7.02 -54.54 21.42
N THR A 120 6.65 -53.55 20.60
CA THR A 120 7.59 -52.72 19.79
C THR A 120 6.86 -51.69 18.93
N ASN A 121 7.56 -50.59 18.67
CA ASN A 121 7.18 -49.40 17.91
C ASN A 121 6.55 -49.69 16.56
N ASN A 122 5.54 -48.90 16.15
CA ASN A 122 5.51 -48.13 14.91
C ASN A 122 4.12 -47.53 14.70
N GLU A 123 4.07 -46.19 14.62
CA GLU A 123 2.94 -45.49 14.03
C GLU A 123 2.83 -45.91 12.56
N ASN A 124 1.75 -46.57 12.18
CA ASN A 124 1.36 -46.71 10.79
C ASN A 124 -0.16 -46.65 10.64
N MET A 125 -0.54 -45.66 9.83
CA MET A 125 -1.82 -45.41 9.19
C MET A 125 -2.30 -46.65 8.40
N PRO A 126 -3.60 -47.02 8.41
CA PRO A 126 -4.06 -48.18 7.68
C PRO A 126 -4.10 -47.91 6.18
N SER A 127 -3.32 -48.68 5.43
CA SER A 127 -3.40 -48.86 4.00
C SER A 127 -4.66 -49.65 3.62
N LEU A 128 -5.41 -49.18 2.62
CA LEU A 128 -6.38 -50.03 1.93
C LEU A 128 -5.61 -51.00 1.01
N ASP A 129 -5.73 -52.27 1.35
CA ASP A 129 -5.41 -53.42 0.53
C ASP A 129 -6.44 -53.54 -0.61
N VAL A 130 -5.99 -53.62 -1.85
CA VAL A 130 -6.79 -54.05 -3.00
C VAL A 130 -6.03 -55.18 -3.66
N THR A 131 -6.57 -56.37 -3.46
CA THR A 131 -6.11 -57.65 -3.98
C THR A 131 -6.05 -57.65 -5.51
N THR A 132 -4.93 -58.13 -6.03
CA THR A 132 -4.64 -58.42 -7.43
C THR A 132 -5.57 -59.51 -7.97
N GLY A 133 -6.23 -59.22 -9.11
CA GLY A 133 -6.91 -60.19 -9.97
C GLY A 133 -6.79 -59.72 -11.42
N GLU A 134 -6.33 -60.61 -12.29
CA GLU A 134 -5.70 -60.33 -13.58
C GLU A 134 -6.67 -59.92 -14.72
N THR A 135 -6.12 -59.10 -15.62
CA THR A 135 -6.43 -58.62 -17.00
C THR A 135 -7.49 -59.34 -17.88
N PRO A 136 -8.12 -58.71 -18.93
CA PRO A 136 -7.43 -57.93 -19.98
C PRO A 136 -8.13 -56.72 -20.67
N HIS A 137 -7.25 -55.81 -21.13
CA HIS A 137 -7.39 -54.88 -22.27
C HIS A 137 -8.47 -53.79 -22.28
N SER A 138 -8.09 -52.57 -21.86
CA SER A 138 -7.96 -51.43 -22.80
C SER A 138 -7.26 -50.29 -22.07
N GLU A 139 -6.01 -50.02 -22.43
CA GLU A 139 -5.23 -48.91 -21.88
C GLU A 139 -5.90 -47.57 -22.23
N ILE A 140 -6.46 -46.89 -21.23
CA ILE A 140 -6.72 -45.45 -21.33
C ILE A 140 -5.42 -44.77 -20.91
N PRO A 141 -4.73 -44.03 -21.79
CA PRO A 141 -3.53 -43.32 -21.40
C PRO A 141 -3.96 -42.21 -20.46
N VAL A 142 -3.69 -42.38 -19.16
CA VAL A 142 -3.81 -41.32 -18.16
C VAL A 142 -2.80 -40.24 -18.57
N LEU A 143 -3.25 -39.24 -19.32
CA LEU A 143 -2.49 -38.01 -19.58
C LEU A 143 -2.34 -37.27 -18.24
N ARG A 144 -1.45 -37.77 -17.39
CA ARG A 144 -0.86 -37.01 -16.28
C ARG A 144 -0.15 -35.85 -16.94
N ALA A 145 -0.81 -34.70 -17.00
CA ALA A 145 -0.21 -33.44 -17.41
C ALA A 145 1.07 -33.25 -16.58
N LYS A 146 2.23 -33.48 -17.23
CA LYS A 146 3.51 -33.03 -16.70
C LYS A 146 3.35 -31.53 -16.57
N ARG A 147 3.31 -31.03 -15.33
CA ARG A 147 3.56 -29.61 -15.03
C ARG A 147 5.01 -29.35 -15.44
N THR A 148 5.21 -29.10 -16.72
CA THR A 148 6.49 -28.69 -17.26
C THR A 148 6.74 -27.26 -16.82
N ALA A 149 7.90 -27.08 -16.19
CA ALA A 149 8.58 -25.81 -15.97
C ALA A 149 7.77 -24.76 -15.21
N VAL A 150 8.01 -24.69 -13.90
CA VAL A 150 7.96 -23.40 -13.21
C VAL A 150 9.06 -22.55 -13.86
N ASP A 151 8.64 -21.60 -14.68
CA ASP A 151 9.53 -20.77 -15.49
C ASP A 151 10.63 -20.13 -14.63
N SER A 152 11.85 -20.37 -15.09
CA SER A 152 13.10 -19.78 -14.65
C SER A 152 13.08 -18.25 -14.76
N CYS A 153 13.72 -17.61 -13.78
CA CYS A 153 14.24 -16.24 -13.80
C CYS A 153 13.20 -15.10 -13.87
N ILE A 154 12.93 -14.54 -12.70
CA ILE A 154 12.11 -13.34 -12.46
C ILE A 154 12.95 -12.10 -12.85
N CYS A 155 13.12 -11.87 -14.15
CA CYS A 155 13.41 -10.55 -14.68
C CYS A 155 12.15 -10.12 -15.44
N PRO A 156 11.29 -9.25 -14.90
CA PRO A 156 10.11 -8.82 -15.61
C PRO A 156 10.53 -8.19 -16.95
N HIS A 157 10.14 -8.83 -18.05
CA HIS A 157 10.32 -8.31 -19.41
C HIS A 157 9.87 -6.84 -19.41
N MET A 158 10.74 -5.92 -19.85
CA MET A 158 10.49 -4.46 -19.80
C MET A 158 9.13 -4.05 -20.39
N HIS A 159 8.61 -4.83 -21.34
CA HIS A 159 7.27 -4.68 -21.89
C HIS A 159 6.14 -4.79 -20.84
N LYS A 160 6.27 -5.66 -19.84
CA LYS A 160 5.29 -5.80 -18.74
C LYS A 160 5.32 -4.59 -17.82
N ILE A 161 6.52 -4.10 -17.48
CA ILE A 161 6.69 -2.90 -16.66
C ILE A 161 6.11 -1.69 -17.39
N TYR A 162 6.43 -1.54 -18.68
CA TYR A 162 5.88 -0.49 -19.52
C TYR A 162 4.34 -0.55 -19.60
N ALA A 163 3.76 -1.74 -19.78
CA ALA A 163 2.31 -1.91 -19.79
C ALA A 163 1.66 -1.52 -18.45
N LEU A 164 2.30 -1.85 -17.32
CA LEU A 164 1.84 -1.44 -16.00
C LEU A 164 1.94 0.09 -15.81
N MET A 165 3.05 0.69 -16.22
CA MET A 165 3.22 2.15 -16.20
C MET A 165 2.16 2.85 -17.03
N VAL A 166 1.88 2.39 -18.25
CA VAL A 166 0.83 2.99 -19.10
C VAL A 166 -0.55 2.83 -18.48
N LYS A 167 -0.86 1.67 -17.88
CA LYS A 167 -2.12 1.46 -17.14
C LYS A 167 -2.26 2.45 -16.00
N ASP A 168 -1.22 2.60 -15.19
CA ASP A 168 -1.23 3.47 -14.01
C ASP A 168 -1.24 4.95 -14.41
N LEU A 169 -0.49 5.34 -15.45
CA LEU A 169 -0.53 6.68 -16.03
C LEU A 169 -1.92 7.02 -16.62
N THR A 170 -2.59 6.05 -17.25
CA THR A 170 -3.94 6.24 -17.79
C THR A 170 -4.96 6.44 -16.66
N ALA A 171 -4.82 5.71 -15.56
CA ALA A 171 -5.65 5.91 -14.37
C ALA A 171 -5.40 7.28 -13.73
N ILE A 172 -4.14 7.69 -13.61
CA ILE A 172 -3.74 9.01 -13.09
C ILE A 172 -4.27 10.13 -13.99
N LYS A 173 -4.16 9.99 -15.31
CA LYS A 173 -4.65 10.99 -16.29
C LYS A 173 -6.17 11.15 -16.23
N ARG A 174 -6.92 10.09 -15.91
CA ARG A 174 -8.37 10.17 -15.67
C ARG A 174 -8.72 10.89 -14.37
N ASN A 175 -7.79 10.95 -13.41
CA ASN A 175 -7.92 11.63 -12.11
C ASN A 175 -7.11 12.94 -12.06
N ILE A 176 -7.28 13.80 -13.08
CA ILE A 176 -6.51 15.05 -13.23
C ILE A 176 -6.62 16.00 -12.03
N GLY A 177 -7.78 16.05 -11.35
CA GLY A 177 -8.00 16.95 -10.22
C GLY A 177 -7.08 16.67 -9.04
N PHE A 178 -6.86 15.39 -8.70
CA PHE A 178 -5.94 15.00 -7.65
C PHE A 178 -4.50 15.37 -8.00
N LEU A 179 -4.12 15.21 -9.28
CA LEU A 179 -2.78 15.56 -9.77
C LEU A 179 -2.53 17.07 -9.67
N ILE A 180 -3.49 17.90 -10.09
CA ILE A 180 -3.36 19.36 -9.99
C ILE A 180 -3.18 19.79 -8.53
N PHE A 181 -3.99 19.25 -7.61
CA PHE A 181 -3.88 19.58 -6.18
C PHE A 181 -2.50 19.22 -5.62
N GLN A 182 -1.99 18.03 -5.95
CA GLN A 182 -0.69 17.55 -5.49
C GLN A 182 0.48 18.45 -5.93
N PHE A 183 0.41 19.05 -7.12
CA PHE A 183 1.45 19.95 -7.62
C PHE A 183 1.23 21.42 -7.22
N TYR A 184 -0.03 21.85 -7.11
CA TYR A 184 -0.37 23.23 -6.78
C TYR A 184 -0.04 23.57 -5.32
N LEU A 185 -0.30 22.66 -4.40
CA LEU A 185 -0.10 22.90 -2.97
C LEU A 185 1.37 23.21 -2.61
N PRO A 186 2.38 22.43 -3.07
CA PRO A 186 3.79 22.79 -2.87
C PRO A 186 4.18 24.12 -3.50
N LEU A 187 3.63 24.46 -4.67
CA LEU A 187 3.94 25.71 -5.38
C LEU A 187 3.45 26.93 -4.60
N VAL A 188 2.23 26.86 -4.05
CA VAL A 188 1.69 27.90 -3.18
C VAL A 188 2.52 28.01 -1.90
N GLN A 189 2.89 26.88 -1.28
CA GLN A 189 3.71 26.87 -0.08
C GLN A 189 5.06 27.56 -0.28
N ILE A 190 5.77 27.24 -1.38
CA ILE A 190 7.07 27.85 -1.69
C ILE A 190 6.91 29.34 -1.96
N SER A 191 5.88 29.72 -2.73
CA SER A 191 5.60 31.13 -3.01
C SER A 191 5.32 31.91 -1.73
N LEU A 192 4.52 31.35 -0.83
CA LEU A 192 4.15 31.97 0.45
C LEU A 192 5.35 32.08 1.39
N PHE A 193 6.23 31.07 1.40
CA PHE A 193 7.49 31.10 2.12
C PHE A 193 8.42 32.22 1.62
N CYS A 194 8.59 32.33 0.30
CA CYS A 194 9.39 33.40 -0.31
C CYS A 194 8.80 34.79 -0.06
N LEU A 195 7.47 34.92 0.01
CA LEU A 195 6.80 36.18 0.36
C LEU A 195 6.93 36.52 1.86
N CYS A 196 6.82 35.53 2.75
CA CYS A 196 6.88 35.76 4.20
C CYS A 196 8.29 36.04 4.72
N ILE A 197 9.33 35.44 4.13
CA ILE A 197 10.72 35.71 4.54
C ILE A 197 11.21 37.08 4.09
N GLY A 198 10.61 37.63 3.02
CA GLY A 198 10.93 38.96 2.52
C GLY A 198 12.24 39.01 1.73
N ARG A 199 12.39 40.07 0.95
CA ARG A 199 13.65 40.39 0.24
C ARG A 199 14.64 41.02 1.22
N ASP A 200 15.92 41.05 0.85
CA ASP A 200 16.96 41.72 1.62
C ASP A 200 16.52 43.14 2.01
N PRO A 201 16.53 43.51 3.31
CA PRO A 201 16.12 44.83 3.74
C PRO A 201 17.15 45.87 3.29
N GLN A 202 16.72 46.81 2.45
CA GLN A 202 17.53 47.94 1.99
C GLN A 202 17.12 49.20 2.76
N HIS A 203 18.06 50.12 3.01
CA HIS A 203 17.82 51.42 3.64
C HIS A 203 17.32 51.37 5.10
N ILE A 204 17.96 50.58 5.97
CA ILE A 204 17.62 50.54 7.39
C ILE A 204 18.15 51.82 8.09
N PRO A 205 17.28 52.71 8.62
CA PRO A 205 17.72 53.91 9.31
C PRO A 205 18.18 53.58 10.73
N MET A 206 19.47 53.75 11.02
CA MET A 206 20.04 53.54 12.35
C MET A 206 20.63 54.84 12.90
N THR A 207 20.59 54.99 14.22
CA THR A 207 21.29 56.07 14.92
C THR A 207 22.68 55.60 15.35
N LEU A 208 23.64 56.51 15.29
CA LEU A 208 25.04 56.24 15.65
C LEU A 208 25.49 57.22 16.73
N TYR A 209 25.83 56.70 17.89
CA TYR A 209 26.47 57.45 18.96
C TYR A 209 27.91 56.95 19.13
N ASN A 210 28.90 57.80 18.86
CA ASN A 210 30.32 57.43 18.95
C ASN A 210 31.06 58.29 19.98
N SER A 211 31.22 57.79 21.20
CA SER A 211 31.95 58.49 22.26
C SER A 211 33.45 58.68 21.96
N GLU A 212 34.08 57.81 21.16
CA GLU A 212 35.51 57.96 20.82
C GLU A 212 35.75 59.13 19.87
N ALA A 213 34.85 59.32 18.90
CA ALA A 213 34.93 60.43 17.97
C ALA A 213 34.66 61.78 18.64
N ILE A 214 33.74 61.81 19.61
CA ILE A 214 33.36 63.03 20.34
C ILE A 214 34.49 63.49 21.29
N ASN A 215 35.21 62.54 21.91
CA ASN A 215 36.23 62.85 22.92
C ASN A 215 37.64 63.08 22.33
N GLY A 216 37.78 63.21 21.00
CA GLY A 216 38.99 63.75 20.38
C GLY A 216 40.17 62.79 20.24
N TYR A 217 39.95 61.54 19.83
CA TYR A 217 41.02 60.62 19.42
C TYR A 217 41.14 60.58 17.88
N PRO A 218 41.98 61.38 17.21
CA PRO A 218 41.95 61.46 15.73
C PRO A 218 42.81 60.41 15.00
N THR A 219 43.78 59.76 15.64
CA THR A 219 44.78 58.94 14.93
C THR A 219 44.71 57.46 15.34
N GLY A 220 43.97 56.67 14.55
CA GLY A 220 43.94 55.20 14.66
C GLY A 220 42.69 54.57 15.28
N ASN A 221 41.54 55.25 15.22
CA ASN A 221 40.27 54.73 15.73
C ASN A 221 39.76 53.56 14.88
N LEU A 222 39.68 52.38 15.50
CA LEU A 222 39.09 51.19 14.90
C LEU A 222 37.57 51.34 14.75
N SER A 223 36.94 52.17 15.56
CA SER A 223 35.52 52.49 15.47
C SER A 223 35.12 53.12 14.14
N LEU A 224 35.89 54.08 13.62
CA LEU A 224 35.61 54.69 12.32
C LEU A 224 35.91 53.74 11.16
N GLN A 225 36.97 52.93 11.26
CA GLN A 225 37.28 51.90 10.26
C GLN A 225 36.19 50.81 10.19
N LEU A 226 35.58 50.47 11.33
CA LEU A 226 34.44 49.56 11.37
C LEU A 226 33.25 50.17 10.62
N LEU A 227 32.91 51.43 10.90
CA LEU A 227 31.79 52.12 10.28
C LEU A 227 31.98 52.30 8.77
N SER A 228 33.20 52.57 8.30
CA SER A 228 33.49 52.68 6.86
C SER A 228 33.37 51.36 6.10
N LYS A 229 33.47 50.22 6.80
CA LYS A 229 33.31 48.89 6.20
C LYS A 229 31.85 48.44 6.11
N ILE A 230 30.92 49.16 6.74
CA ILE A 230 29.49 48.84 6.66
C ILE A 230 28.92 49.42 5.37
N ASN A 231 28.16 48.61 4.62
CA ASN A 231 27.59 49.02 3.35
C ASN A 231 26.53 50.12 3.56
N PRO A 232 26.72 51.34 3.01
CA PRO A 232 25.78 52.45 3.22
C PRO A 232 24.40 52.21 2.57
N GLU A 233 24.28 51.32 1.60
CA GLU A 233 23.00 50.99 0.95
C GLU A 233 22.08 50.11 1.83
N GLN A 234 22.68 49.32 2.72
CA GLN A 234 21.93 48.47 3.65
C GLN A 234 21.57 49.21 4.93
N ILE A 235 22.53 49.98 5.48
CA ILE A 235 22.39 50.62 6.78
C ILE A 235 22.83 52.08 6.68
N HIS A 236 21.89 53.00 6.92
CA HIS A 236 22.16 54.43 6.95
C HIS A 236 22.30 54.90 8.39
N PHE A 237 23.53 55.24 8.79
CA PHE A 237 23.84 55.76 10.13
C PHE A 237 23.68 57.28 10.20
N THR A 238 22.87 57.75 11.14
CA THR A 238 22.75 59.17 11.48
C THR A 238 23.49 59.47 12.80
N PRO A 239 24.47 60.39 12.81
CA PRO A 239 25.28 60.65 14.00
C PRO A 239 24.49 61.44 15.06
N PHE A 240 24.64 61.07 16.33
CA PHE A 240 24.10 61.74 17.50
C PHE A 240 25.21 62.03 18.51
N TYR A 241 25.13 63.21 19.15
CA TYR A 241 26.11 63.65 20.15
C TYR A 241 25.76 63.22 21.58
N ASP A 242 24.51 62.85 21.83
CA ASP A 242 24.04 62.32 23.12
C ASP A 242 23.34 60.97 22.92
N LEU A 243 23.68 60.01 23.79
CA LEU A 243 23.10 58.67 23.78
C LEU A 243 21.62 58.70 24.13
N ASN A 244 21.22 59.56 25.08
CA ASN A 244 19.82 59.66 25.50
C ASN A 244 18.94 60.19 24.38
N GLN A 245 19.45 61.15 23.61
CA GLN A 245 18.78 61.68 22.43
C GLN A 245 18.61 60.62 21.33
N ALA A 246 19.64 59.81 21.07
CA ALA A 246 19.56 58.71 20.11
C ALA A 246 18.52 57.66 20.52
N ILE A 247 18.50 57.28 21.80
CA ILE A 247 17.49 56.34 22.35
C ILE A 247 16.09 56.93 22.25
N ALA A 248 15.92 58.22 22.54
CA ALA A 248 14.63 58.89 22.41
C ALA A 248 14.12 58.88 20.96
N ALA A 249 14.99 59.11 19.97
CA ALA A 249 14.63 59.07 18.57
C ALA A 249 14.18 57.67 18.11
N VAL A 250 14.83 56.61 18.58
CA VAL A 250 14.39 55.22 18.33
C VAL A 250 13.06 54.93 19.01
N LYS A 251 12.86 55.39 20.25
CA LYS A 251 11.58 55.23 20.97
C LYS A 251 10.41 55.95 20.28
N ARG A 252 10.68 57.03 19.56
CA ARG A 252 9.68 57.74 18.74
C ARG A 252 9.36 57.03 17.42
N GLY A 253 10.19 56.07 17.00
CA GLY A 253 10.04 55.35 15.73
C GLY A 253 10.74 56.02 14.54
N ASP A 254 11.55 57.06 14.77
CA ASP A 254 12.28 57.77 13.72
C ASP A 254 13.38 56.88 13.09
N TYR A 255 13.89 55.91 13.86
CA TYR A 255 14.98 54.99 13.49
C TYR A 255 14.73 53.59 14.05
N TRP A 256 15.29 52.55 13.42
CA TRP A 256 15.10 51.16 13.80
C TRP A 256 15.96 50.70 14.98
N GLY A 257 17.06 51.41 15.26
CA GLY A 257 18.01 51.00 16.30
C GLY A 257 19.06 52.04 16.65
N VAL A 258 19.73 51.80 17.78
CA VAL A 258 20.85 52.61 18.27
C VAL A 258 22.13 51.78 18.25
N THR A 259 23.13 52.26 17.52
CA THR A 259 24.50 51.76 17.59
C THR A 259 25.32 52.70 18.48
N ALA A 260 25.65 52.23 19.68
CA ALA A 260 26.43 53.00 20.66
C ALA A 260 27.86 52.43 20.77
N ILE A 261 28.85 53.21 20.35
CA ILE A 261 30.27 52.91 20.51
C ILE A 261 30.78 53.59 21.78
N ARG A 262 31.28 52.79 22.72
CA ARG A 262 31.85 53.24 23.99
C ARG A 262 33.24 53.88 23.80
N PHE A 263 33.68 54.67 24.77
CA PHE A 263 34.93 55.45 24.72
C PHE A 263 36.23 54.62 24.71
N ASN A 264 36.22 53.37 25.19
CA ASN A 264 37.38 52.45 25.17
C ASN A 264 37.18 51.29 24.17
N PHE A 265 36.45 51.52 23.09
CA PHE A 265 36.14 50.48 22.12
C PHE A 265 37.41 50.01 21.38
N SER A 266 38.19 50.96 20.84
CA SER A 266 39.40 50.69 20.06
C SER A 266 40.48 50.04 20.92
N GLU A 267 40.69 50.49 22.15
CA GLU A 267 41.62 49.87 23.10
C GLU A 267 41.15 48.46 23.50
N GLY A 268 39.86 48.29 23.78
CA GLY A 268 39.28 46.99 24.11
C GLY A 268 39.43 45.97 22.99
N ILE A 269 39.27 46.37 21.73
CA ILE A 269 39.49 45.50 20.57
C ILE A 269 40.99 45.14 20.42
N LYS A 270 41.90 46.10 20.58
CA LYS A 270 43.35 45.85 20.54
C LYS A 270 43.78 44.86 21.61
N ASN A 271 43.38 45.08 22.87
CA ASN A 271 43.71 44.19 23.99
C ASN A 271 43.14 42.79 23.78
N LYS A 272 41.91 42.66 23.26
CA LYS A 272 41.34 41.35 22.89
C LYS A 272 42.13 40.66 21.78
N SER A 273 42.59 41.41 20.77
CA SER A 273 43.39 40.84 19.68
C SER A 273 44.76 40.35 20.15
N ILE A 274 45.42 41.08 21.05
CA ILE A 274 46.70 40.68 21.66
C ILE A 274 46.51 39.44 22.52
N ASN A 275 45.52 39.46 23.43
CA ASN A 275 45.19 38.30 24.27
C ASN A 275 44.83 37.06 23.45
N PHE A 276 44.20 37.23 22.29
CA PHE A 276 43.90 36.12 21.38
C PHE A 276 45.18 35.53 20.79
N ILE A 277 46.10 36.38 20.32
CA ILE A 277 47.39 35.95 19.77
C ILE A 277 48.24 35.25 20.85
N GLU A 278 48.31 35.81 22.06
CA GLU A 278 49.04 35.21 23.19
C GLU A 278 48.49 33.84 23.58
N LYS A 279 47.16 33.66 23.56
CA LYS A 279 46.52 32.35 23.78
C LYS A 279 46.88 31.34 22.69
N GLN A 280 46.98 31.77 21.43
CA GLN A 280 47.37 30.88 20.33
C GLN A 280 48.85 30.49 20.43
N ILE A 281 49.72 31.39 20.89
CA ILE A 281 51.15 31.13 21.10
C ILE A 281 51.37 30.16 22.27
N HIS A 282 50.62 30.31 23.38
CA HIS A 282 50.74 29.40 24.53
C HIS A 282 50.09 28.01 24.34
N GLN A 283 49.31 27.80 23.27
CA GLN A 283 48.73 26.51 22.92
C GLN A 283 49.64 25.65 22.02
N HIS A 284 50.74 26.22 21.53
CA HIS A 284 51.77 25.56 20.72
C HIS A 284 53.07 25.36 21.50
#